data_AF-A0A516H0R2-F1
#
_entry.id   AF-A0A516H0R2-F1
#
_cell.length_a   1.000
_cell.length_b   1.000
_cell.length_c   1.000
_cell.angle_alpha   90.00
_cell.angle_beta   90.00
_cell.angle_gamma   90.00
#
_symmetry.space_group_name_H-M   'P 1'
#
loop_
_entity.id
_entity.type
_entity.pdbx_description
1 polymer ?
#
loop_
_entity_poly.entity_id
_entity_poly.type
_entity_poly.pdbx_seq_one_letter_code
_entity_poly.pdbx_strand_id
1 'polypeptide(L)'
;MSHLLRHSIAILIFVLACGGWLLGAMDTPLLNRQLAAQHALATSVAKTGGLDLMAEQRLAEAYWQRNPDVAASSHYGRQGRTGIFGAREHWLSHGRGEGRHWGE
;
A
#
# COMPACT_ATOMS: atom_id res chain seq x y z
N MET A 1 -1.06 -31.26 41.65
CA MET A 1 -0.98 -30.72 40.27
C MET A 1 0.13 -29.67 40.25
N SER A 2 1.26 -30.00 39.61
CA SER A 2 2.58 -29.42 39.88
C SER A 2 2.69 -27.95 39.49
N HIS A 3 3.31 -27.13 40.35
CA HIS A 3 3.60 -25.71 40.10
C HIS A 3 4.31 -25.49 38.75
N LEU A 4 5.13 -26.44 38.30
CA LEU A 4 5.79 -26.41 36.99
C LEU A 4 4.79 -26.27 35.83
N LEU A 5 3.66 -26.97 35.85
CA LEU A 5 2.65 -26.90 34.79
C LEU A 5 2.04 -25.50 34.66
N ARG A 6 1.85 -24.80 35.78
CA ARG A 6 1.30 -23.43 35.79
C ARG A 6 2.26 -22.41 35.18
N HIS A 7 3.56 -22.54 35.45
CA HIS A 7 4.56 -21.61 34.90
C HIS A 7 4.72 -21.81 33.38
N SER A 8 4.69 -23.06 32.89
CA SER A 8 4.76 -23.35 31.45
C SER A 8 3.61 -22.72 30.67
N ILE A 9 2.39 -22.78 31.21
CA ILE A 9 1.20 -22.19 30.58
C ILE A 9 1.31 -20.67 30.55
N ALA A 10 1.77 -20.03 31.64
CA ALA A 10 1.95 -18.59 31.69
C ALA A 10 2.98 -18.08 30.66
N ILE A 11 4.10 -18.79 30.53
CA ILE A 11 5.13 -18.47 29.54
C ILE A 11 4.59 -18.61 28.12
N LEU A 12 3.84 -19.69 27.84
CA LEU A 12 3.24 -19.90 26.52
C LEU A 12 2.28 -18.76 26.14
N ILE A 13 1.41 -18.33 27.06
CA ILE A 13 0.49 -17.22 26.84
C ILE A 13 1.26 -15.92 26.56
N PHE A 14 2.31 -15.66 27.34
CA PHE A 14 3.14 -14.46 27.17
C PHE A 14 3.84 -14.44 25.79
N VAL A 15 4.41 -15.56 25.36
CA VAL A 15 5.08 -15.69 24.07
C VAL A 15 4.09 -15.49 22.91
N LEU A 16 2.89 -16.08 23.00
CA LEU A 16 1.86 -15.89 21.98
C LEU A 16 1.38 -14.43 21.91
N ALA A 17 1.21 -13.77 23.05
CA ALA A 17 0.84 -12.36 23.12
C ALA A 17 1.93 -11.46 22.52
N CYS A 18 3.20 -11.66 22.89
CA CYS A 18 4.32 -10.91 22.33
C CYS A 18 4.50 -11.17 20.83
N GLY A 19 4.35 -12.42 20.38
CA GLY A 19 4.47 -12.79 18.97
C GLY A 19 3.39 -12.14 18.10
N GLY A 20 2.13 -12.16 18.56
CA GLY A 20 1.04 -11.47 17.87
C GLY A 20 1.24 -9.96 17.80
N TRP A 21 1.74 -9.35 18.88
CA TRP A 21 2.03 -7.92 18.91
C TRP A 21 3.18 -7.52 17.97
N LEU A 22 4.26 -8.33 17.93
CA LEU A 22 5.38 -8.11 17.02
C LEU A 22 4.99 -8.24 15.55
N LEU A 23 4.16 -9.23 15.19
CA LEU A 23 3.66 -9.39 13.83
C LEU A 23 2.79 -8.19 13.40
N GLY A 24 1.87 -7.74 14.27
CA GLY A 24 1.06 -6.56 14.00
C GLY A 24 1.87 -5.25 13.96
N ALA A 25 2.96 -5.16 14.70
CA ALA A 25 3.86 -4.00 14.67
C ALA A 25 4.59 -3.87 13.33
N MET A 26 4.86 -4.96 12.61
CA MET A 26 5.51 -4.92 11.29
C MET A 26 4.58 -4.37 10.19
N ASP A 27 3.26 -4.44 10.37
CA ASP A 27 2.27 -3.86 9.46
C ASP A 27 2.00 -2.36 9.72
N THR A 28 2.76 -1.74 10.63
CA THR A 28 2.58 -0.30 10.88
C THR A 28 3.02 0.54 9.67
N PRO A 29 2.30 1.64 9.37
CA PRO A 29 2.62 2.53 8.25
C PRO A 29 4.00 3.19 8.37
N LEU A 30 4.62 3.17 9.55
CA LEU A 30 5.99 3.64 9.76
C LEU A 30 7.05 2.70 9.15
N LEU A 31 6.80 1.39 9.13
CA LEU A 31 7.69 0.41 8.50
C LEU A 31 7.32 0.15 7.04
N ASN A 32 6.01 0.11 6.73
CA ASN A 32 5.52 -0.12 5.38
C ASN A 32 5.24 1.21 4.65
N ARG A 33 6.29 1.75 4.02
CA ARG A 33 6.23 3.02 3.25
C ARG A 33 5.14 3.01 2.17
N GLN A 34 4.80 1.85 1.62
CA GLN A 34 3.75 1.72 0.61
C GLN A 34 2.36 1.93 1.23
N LEU A 35 2.12 1.39 2.43
CA LEU A 35 0.86 1.57 3.16
C LEU A 35 0.65 3.03 3.58
N ALA A 36 1.72 3.71 4.02
CA ALA A 36 1.66 5.14 4.33
C ALA A 36 1.34 6.01 3.11
N ALA A 37 1.92 5.68 1.94
CA ALA A 37 1.63 6.38 0.70
C ALA A 37 0.16 6.18 0.26
N GLN A 38 -0.37 4.96 0.39
CA GLN A 38 -1.78 4.66 0.11
C GLN A 38 -2.73 5.42 1.04
N HIS A 39 -2.45 5.49 2.34
CA HIS A 39 -3.25 6.27 3.29
C HIS A 39 -3.22 7.78 3.01
N ALA A 40 -2.04 8.34 2.74
CA ALA A 40 -1.91 9.76 2.41
C ALA A 40 -2.71 10.13 1.15
N LEU A 41 -2.68 9.26 0.13
CA LEU A 41 -3.45 9.43 -1.09
C LEU A 41 -4.96 9.33 -0.86
N ALA A 42 -5.42 8.32 -0.11
CA ALA A 42 -6.83 8.15 0.19
C ALA A 42 -7.40 9.38 0.94
N THR A 43 -6.60 9.95 1.84
CA THR A 43 -6.99 11.13 2.62
C THR A 43 -7.06 12.39 1.75
N SER A 44 -6.15 12.57 0.79
CA SER A 44 -6.17 13.73 -0.13
C SER A 44 -7.34 13.66 -1.11
N VAL A 45 -7.65 12.47 -1.61
CA VAL A 45 -8.77 12.21 -2.52
C VAL A 45 -10.11 12.44 -1.81
N ALA A 46 -10.27 11.93 -0.58
CA ALA A 46 -11.49 12.12 0.21
C ALA A 46 -11.82 13.60 0.48
N LYS A 47 -10.79 14.45 0.59
CA LYS A 47 -10.95 15.88 0.87
C LYS A 47 -11.31 16.72 -0.36
N THR A 48 -11.09 16.19 -1.56
CA THR A 48 -11.06 16.98 -2.83
C THR A 48 -11.91 16.33 -3.94
N GLY A 49 -12.70 15.30 -3.59
CA GLY A 49 -13.06 14.14 -4.40
C GLY A 49 -13.85 14.28 -5.70
N GLY A 50 -14.05 15.47 -6.25
CA GLY A 50 -14.63 15.65 -7.60
C GLY A 50 -13.60 16.12 -8.64
N LEU A 51 -12.93 17.24 -8.34
CA LEU A 51 -11.93 17.84 -9.22
C LEU A 51 -10.62 17.04 -9.24
N ASP A 52 -10.29 16.40 -8.12
CA ASP A 52 -9.07 15.60 -7.96
C ASP A 52 -9.15 14.26 -8.71
N LEU A 53 -10.34 13.66 -8.84
CA LEU A 53 -10.52 12.42 -9.60
C LEU A 53 -10.33 12.62 -11.10
N MET A 54 -10.82 13.73 -11.65
CA MET A 54 -10.60 14.05 -13.07
C MET A 54 -9.14 14.39 -13.37
N ALA A 55 -8.49 15.13 -12.47
CA ALA A 55 -7.06 15.42 -12.57
C ALA A 55 -6.24 14.13 -12.49
N GLU A 56 -6.55 13.25 -11.53
CA GLU A 56 -5.89 11.96 -11.38
C GLU A 56 -6.08 11.07 -12.61
N GLN A 57 -7.29 11.05 -13.17
CA GLN A 57 -7.55 10.27 -14.37
C GLN A 57 -6.73 10.75 -15.58
N ARG A 58 -6.53 12.07 -15.74
CA ARG A 58 -5.65 12.60 -16.79
C ARG A 58 -4.20 12.21 -16.56
N LEU A 59 -3.71 12.35 -15.33
CA LEU A 59 -2.33 11.97 -14.97
C LEU A 59 -2.09 10.47 -15.17
N ALA A 60 -3.05 9.64 -14.77
CA ALA A 60 -3.01 8.20 -14.96
C ALA A 60 -2.99 7.82 -16.44
N GLU A 61 -3.84 8.46 -17.25
CA GLU A 61 -3.89 8.21 -18.69
C GLU A 61 -2.57 8.62 -19.38
N ALA A 62 -2.03 9.80 -19.07
CA ALA A 62 -0.73 10.24 -19.58
C ALA A 62 0.40 9.27 -19.19
N TYR A 63 0.39 8.79 -17.95
CA TYR A 63 1.37 7.81 -17.48
C TYR A 63 1.24 6.47 -18.20
N TRP A 64 0.02 5.95 -18.38
CA TRP A 64 -0.24 4.69 -19.09
C TRP A 64 0.07 4.79 -20.58
N GLN A 65 -0.11 5.96 -21.21
CA GLN A 65 0.30 6.17 -22.60
C GLN A 65 1.82 6.04 -22.79
N ARG A 66 2.61 6.51 -21.81
CA ARG A 66 4.07 6.37 -21.85
C ARG A 66 4.57 4.99 -21.43
N ASN A 67 3.79 4.27 -20.61
CA ASN A 67 4.16 2.98 -20.04
C ASN A 67 3.09 1.92 -20.37
N PRO A 68 3.04 1.43 -21.63
CA PRO A 68 2.01 0.50 -22.07
C PRO A 68 2.07 -0.85 -21.35
N ASP A 69 3.24 -1.25 -20.86
CA ASP A 69 3.41 -2.44 -20.03
C ASP A 69 2.68 -2.32 -18.69
N VAL A 70 2.74 -1.14 -18.07
CA VAL A 70 1.98 -0.86 -16.84
C VAL A 70 0.49 -0.74 -17.15
N ALA A 71 0.13 -0.14 -18.29
CA ALA A 71 -1.27 0.02 -18.71
C ALA A 71 -1.99 -1.32 -18.90
N ALA A 72 -1.27 -2.36 -19.33
CA ALA A 72 -1.77 -3.73 -19.50
C ALA A 72 -1.77 -4.56 -18.21
N SER A 73 -1.20 -4.05 -17.11
CA SER A 73 -1.12 -4.77 -15.84
C SER A 73 -2.52 -5.02 -15.24
N SER A 74 -2.76 -6.24 -14.75
CA SER A 74 -3.98 -6.58 -14.01
C SER A 74 -4.06 -5.90 -12.64
N HIS A 75 -2.93 -5.41 -12.12
CA HIS A 75 -2.90 -4.69 -10.85
C HIS A 75 -2.95 -3.18 -11.07
N TYR A 76 -2.01 -2.62 -11.84
CA TYR A 76 -1.80 -1.18 -11.99
C TYR A 76 -2.39 -0.56 -13.26
N GLY A 77 -2.90 -1.39 -14.17
CA GLY A 77 -3.34 -0.95 -15.50
C GLY A 77 -4.70 -0.26 -15.49
N ARG A 78 -5.16 0.13 -16.68
CA ARG A 78 -6.42 0.87 -16.91
C ARG A 78 -7.65 0.21 -16.28
N GLN A 79 -7.64 -1.12 -16.30
CA GLN A 79 -8.69 -1.98 -15.74
C GLN A 79 -8.16 -2.78 -14.55
N GLY A 80 -7.04 -2.36 -13.98
CA GLY A 80 -6.40 -3.02 -12.87
C GLY A 80 -7.16 -2.82 -11.57
N ARG A 81 -6.85 -3.66 -10.58
CA ARG A 81 -7.53 -3.67 -9.26
C ARG A 81 -7.51 -2.31 -8.55
N THR A 82 -6.52 -1.47 -8.82
CA THR A 82 -6.34 -0.14 -8.20
C THR A 82 -7.02 0.99 -8.97
N GLY A 83 -7.64 0.71 -10.13
CA GLY A 83 -8.33 1.71 -10.95
C GLY A 83 -7.41 2.85 -11.39
N ILE A 84 -7.94 4.08 -11.42
CA ILE A 84 -7.19 5.28 -11.84
C ILE A 84 -5.93 5.55 -11.00
N PHE A 85 -5.90 5.10 -9.75
CA PHE A 85 -4.73 5.28 -8.87
C PHE A 85 -3.60 4.30 -9.16
N GLY A 86 -3.83 3.28 -10.00
CA GLY A 86 -2.83 2.27 -10.32
C GLY A 86 -1.57 2.83 -10.97
N ALA A 87 -1.71 3.84 -11.81
CA ALA A 87 -0.59 4.54 -12.42
C ALA A 87 0.29 5.22 -11.36
N ARG A 88 -0.32 5.95 -10.41
CA ARG A 88 0.40 6.64 -9.33
C ARG A 88 1.08 5.67 -8.40
N GLU A 89 0.39 4.61 -8.02
CA GLU A 89 0.93 3.58 -7.15
C GLU A 89 2.13 2.89 -7.79
N HIS A 90 2.01 2.47 -9.06
CA HIS A 90 3.13 1.89 -9.79
C HIS A 90 4.33 2.84 -9.84
N TRP A 91 4.11 4.12 -10.12
CA TRP A 91 5.21 5.08 -10.16
C TRP A 91 5.91 5.21 -8.80
N LEU A 92 5.14 5.27 -7.71
CA LEU A 92 5.67 5.37 -6.35
C LEU A 92 6.45 4.11 -5.92
N SER A 93 5.99 2.92 -6.30
CA SER A 93 6.60 1.65 -5.89
C SER A 93 7.75 1.18 -6.79
N HIS A 94 7.63 1.34 -8.11
CA HIS A 94 8.59 0.82 -9.09
C HIS A 94 9.10 1.92 -10.04
N GLY A 95 8.17 2.66 -10.64
CA GLY A 95 8.46 3.53 -11.78
C GLY A 95 9.49 4.61 -11.50
N ARG A 96 9.52 5.18 -10.30
CA ARG A 96 10.54 6.16 -9.89
C ARG A 96 11.96 5.56 -9.90
N GLY A 97 12.12 4.30 -9.47
CA GLY A 97 13.40 3.61 -9.50
C GLY A 97 13.82 3.18 -10.91
N GLU A 98 12.84 2.96 -11.78
CA GLU A 98 13.03 2.62 -13.19
C GLU A 98 13.26 3.85 -14.09
N GLY A 99 13.24 5.08 -13.53
CA GLY A 99 13.41 6.32 -14.29
C GLY A 99 12.17 6.77 -15.06
N ARG A 100 10.98 6.27 -14.70
CA ARG A 100 9.70 6.65 -15.34
C ARG A 100 9.20 7.99 -14.82
N HIS A 101 8.57 8.76 -15.70
CA HIS A 101 8.09 10.12 -15.42
C HIS A 101 6.62 10.14 -15.02
N TRP A 102 6.35 10.70 -13.85
CA TRP A 102 5.00 11.04 -13.36
C TRP A 102 4.66 12.49 -13.72
N GLY A 103 3.43 12.74 -14.14
CA GLY A 103 2.98 14.06 -14.57
C GLY A 103 2.63 14.16 -16.04
N GLU A 104 2.31 15.36 -16.50
CA GLU A 104 2.26 15.70 -17.93
C GLU A 104 3.68 15.87 -18.48
#